data_AF-A0A7K3PNA7-F1
#
_entry.id   AF-A0A7K3PNA7-F1
#
_cell.length_a   1.000
_cell.length_b   1.000
_cell.length_c   1.000
_cell.angle_alpha   90.00
_cell.angle_beta   90.00
_cell.angle_gamma   90.00
#
_symmetry.space_group_name_H-M   'P 1'
#
loop_
_entity.id
_entity.type
_entity.pdbx_description
1 polymer ?
#
loop_
_entity_poly.entity_id
_entity_poly.type
_entity_poly.pdbx_seq_one_letter_code
_entity_poly.pdbx_strand_id
1 'polypeptide(L)'
;EPAPGPAPGRMCVMPAARTWALIPSWEWHLAGVDDKRAATVLRAVRVAARLEEAARMEPAAARERLEVLPGVGPWTSAETVQRSHGAADAVTVGDLHLPGIVGFALGGDRYADDAEMLRLLEPYAGQRHRAARLVLLSGRVPERRAPRMAPRGIERL
;
A
#
# COMPACT_ATOMS: atom_id res chain seq x y z
N GLU A 1 12.93 -18.77 -3.35
CA GLU A 1 14.11 -19.44 -3.96
C GLU A 1 15.27 -18.45 -3.99
N PRO A 2 16.53 -18.91 -3.98
CA PRO A 2 17.70 -18.03 -4.11
C PRO A 2 17.63 -17.20 -5.40
N ALA A 3 18.16 -15.98 -5.37
CA ALA A 3 18.26 -15.17 -6.58
C ALA A 3 19.20 -15.82 -7.61
N PRO A 4 18.86 -15.79 -8.91
CA PRO A 4 19.72 -16.35 -9.95
C PRO A 4 21.01 -15.53 -10.11
N GLY A 5 22.10 -16.23 -10.48
CA GLY A 5 23.41 -15.61 -10.75
C GLY A 5 24.27 -15.36 -9.50
N PRO A 6 25.41 -14.65 -9.65
CA PRO A 6 26.24 -14.25 -8.52
C PRO A 6 25.51 -13.15 -7.72
N ALA A 7 24.72 -13.58 -6.75
CA ALA A 7 24.05 -12.71 -5.79
C ALA A 7 24.66 -12.87 -4.39
N PRO A 8 24.68 -11.81 -3.56
CA PRO A 8 24.97 -11.94 -2.14
C PRO A 8 24.14 -13.06 -1.51
N GLY A 9 24.76 -13.88 -0.65
CA GLY A 9 24.22 -15.19 -0.19
C GLY A 9 22.90 -15.18 0.61
N ARG A 10 22.15 -14.08 0.62
CA ARG A 10 20.84 -13.93 1.27
C ARG A 10 19.77 -13.32 0.37
N MET A 11 20.05 -13.09 -0.92
CA MET A 11 19.04 -12.58 -1.85
C MET A 11 18.09 -13.71 -2.27
N CYS A 12 16.80 -13.44 -2.18
CA CYS A 12 15.73 -14.33 -2.60
C CYS A 12 14.85 -13.63 -3.64
N VAL A 13 14.32 -14.39 -4.60
CA VAL A 13 13.27 -13.89 -5.50
C VAL A 13 11.91 -13.96 -4.84
N MET A 14 11.01 -13.07 -5.25
CA MET A 14 9.61 -13.11 -4.85
C MET A 14 9.00 -14.47 -5.27
N PRO A 15 8.21 -15.13 -4.41
CA PRO A 15 7.60 -16.41 -4.77
C PRO A 15 6.67 -16.28 -5.97
N ALA A 16 6.67 -17.28 -6.84
CA ALA A 16 5.67 -17.39 -7.90
C ALA A 16 4.26 -17.55 -7.31
N ALA A 17 3.23 -17.22 -8.10
CA ALA A 17 1.83 -17.33 -7.68
C ALA A 17 1.48 -18.74 -7.15
N ARG A 18 1.97 -19.81 -7.81
CA ARG A 18 1.77 -21.18 -7.33
C ARG A 18 2.37 -21.42 -5.94
N THR A 19 3.53 -20.83 -5.65
CA THR A 19 4.18 -20.97 -4.34
C THR A 19 3.37 -20.28 -3.26
N TRP A 20 2.82 -19.09 -3.53
CA TRP A 20 1.89 -18.41 -2.62
C TRP A 20 0.63 -19.26 -2.31
N ALA A 21 0.09 -19.98 -3.30
CA ALA A 21 -1.06 -20.85 -3.11
C ALA A 21 -0.79 -22.06 -2.20
N LEU A 22 0.48 -22.44 -2.06
CA LEU A 22 0.91 -23.60 -1.27
C LEU A 22 1.30 -23.24 0.16
N ILE A 23 1.31 -21.94 0.51
CA ILE A 23 1.60 -21.50 1.88
C ILE A 23 0.46 -21.96 2.80
N PRO A 24 0.75 -22.79 3.81
CA PRO A 24 -0.27 -23.26 4.73
C PRO A 24 -0.81 -22.14 5.61
N SER A 25 -2.06 -22.25 6.08
CA SER A 25 -2.74 -21.21 6.86
C SER A 25 -1.96 -20.73 8.08
N TRP A 26 -1.27 -21.64 8.79
CA TRP A 26 -0.50 -21.27 9.99
C TRP A 26 0.71 -20.37 9.69
N GLU A 27 1.32 -20.47 8.49
CA GLU A 27 2.44 -19.60 8.12
C GLU A 27 1.97 -18.17 7.88
N TRP A 28 0.74 -17.97 7.40
CA TRP A 28 0.12 -16.64 7.33
C TRP A 28 -0.05 -16.03 8.72
N HIS A 29 -0.54 -16.81 9.68
CA HIS A 29 -0.69 -16.35 11.06
C HIS A 29 0.65 -16.03 11.72
N LEU A 30 1.67 -16.88 11.53
CA LEU A 30 3.03 -16.61 12.01
C LEU A 30 3.61 -15.33 11.41
N ALA A 31 3.22 -14.99 10.18
CA ALA A 31 3.57 -13.72 9.53
C ALA A 31 2.69 -12.53 9.95
N GLY A 32 1.77 -12.69 10.90
CA GLY A 32 0.86 -11.63 11.34
C GLY A 32 -0.22 -11.25 10.32
N VAL A 33 -0.49 -12.14 9.36
CA VAL A 33 -1.53 -11.99 8.35
C VAL A 33 -2.76 -12.79 8.77
N ASP A 34 -3.89 -12.11 8.92
CA ASP A 34 -5.17 -12.75 9.23
C ASP A 34 -5.79 -13.44 8.00
N ASP A 35 -6.78 -14.30 8.25
CA ASP A 35 -7.45 -15.08 7.22
C ASP A 35 -8.09 -14.22 6.13
N LYS A 36 -8.61 -13.04 6.48
CA LYS A 36 -9.25 -12.14 5.51
C LYS A 36 -8.21 -11.61 4.52
N ARG A 37 -7.05 -11.17 5.01
CA ARG A 37 -5.93 -10.71 4.17
C ARG A 37 -5.32 -11.86 3.38
N ALA A 38 -5.08 -13.03 4.01
CA ALA A 38 -4.57 -14.21 3.32
C ALA A 38 -5.51 -14.64 2.18
N ALA A 39 -6.83 -14.66 2.42
CA ALA A 39 -7.82 -14.98 1.39
C ALA A 39 -7.82 -13.97 0.23
N THR A 40 -7.58 -12.68 0.48
CA THR A 40 -7.41 -11.68 -0.60
C THR A 40 -6.18 -12.00 -1.45
N VAL A 41 -5.05 -12.33 -0.84
CA VAL A 41 -3.84 -12.73 -1.58
C VAL A 41 -4.09 -13.99 -2.40
N LEU A 42 -4.75 -15.00 -1.83
CA LEU A 42 -5.07 -16.24 -2.55
C LEU A 42 -6.05 -16.02 -3.72
N ARG A 43 -6.99 -15.06 -3.61
CA ARG A 43 -7.82 -14.64 -4.75
C ARG A 43 -6.98 -13.99 -5.86
N ALA A 44 -6.05 -13.11 -5.51
CA ALA A 44 -5.14 -12.48 -6.48
C ALA A 44 -4.27 -13.52 -7.20
N VAL A 45 -3.73 -14.48 -6.44
CA VAL A 45 -2.91 -15.60 -6.96
C VAL A 45 -3.64 -16.43 -8.01
N ARG A 46 -4.94 -16.71 -7.81
CA ARG A 46 -5.75 -17.48 -8.78
C ARG A 46 -5.87 -16.80 -10.14
N VAL A 47 -5.76 -15.48 -10.20
CA VAL A 47 -5.85 -14.70 -11.43
C VAL A 47 -4.54 -13.95 -11.74
N ALA A 48 -3.41 -14.42 -11.23
CA ALA A 48 -2.12 -13.72 -11.31
C ALA A 48 -1.75 -13.29 -12.73
N ALA A 49 -1.95 -14.16 -13.74
CA ALA A 49 -1.68 -13.81 -15.14
C ALA A 49 -2.46 -12.56 -15.62
N ARG A 50 -3.71 -12.39 -15.19
CA ARG A 50 -4.54 -11.22 -15.50
C ARG A 50 -4.10 -9.97 -14.74
N LEU A 51 -3.52 -10.14 -13.55
CA LEU A 51 -2.95 -9.03 -12.78
C LEU A 51 -1.60 -8.58 -13.37
N GLU A 52 -0.80 -9.49 -13.89
CA GLU A 52 0.45 -9.16 -14.60
C GLU A 52 0.18 -8.34 -15.87
N GLU A 53 -0.93 -8.58 -16.58
CA GLU A 53 -1.37 -7.73 -17.68
C GLU A 53 -1.59 -6.28 -17.22
N ALA A 54 -2.05 -6.07 -15.98
CA ALA A 54 -2.29 -4.74 -15.43
C ALA A 54 -1.00 -3.91 -15.29
N ALA A 55 0.17 -4.54 -15.16
CA ALA A 55 1.45 -3.84 -15.09
C ALA A 55 1.78 -3.03 -16.36
N ARG A 56 1.14 -3.36 -17.49
CA ARG A 56 1.32 -2.67 -18.79
C ARG A 56 0.18 -1.71 -19.13
N MET A 57 -0.76 -1.51 -18.20
CA MET A 57 -1.91 -0.64 -18.40
C MET A 57 -1.66 0.74 -17.81
N GLU A 58 -2.39 1.73 -18.31
CA GLU A 58 -2.44 3.03 -17.66
C GLU A 58 -2.94 2.92 -16.21
N PRO A 59 -2.42 3.73 -15.27
CA PRO A 59 -2.71 3.57 -13.84
C PRO A 59 -4.20 3.50 -13.47
N ALA A 60 -5.05 4.30 -14.12
CA ALA A 60 -6.49 4.29 -13.85
C ALA A 60 -7.13 2.95 -14.21
N ALA A 61 -6.86 2.43 -15.42
CA ALA A 61 -7.35 1.12 -15.86
C ALA A 61 -6.76 -0.04 -15.05
N ALA A 62 -5.50 0.08 -14.59
CA ALA A 62 -4.90 -0.89 -13.69
C ALA A 62 -5.63 -0.94 -12.34
N ARG A 63 -6.00 0.23 -11.77
CA ARG A 63 -6.77 0.31 -10.52
C ARG A 63 -8.14 -0.33 -10.66
N GLU A 64 -8.88 -0.01 -11.72
CA GLU A 64 -10.19 -0.63 -11.99
C GLU A 64 -10.08 -2.16 -11.99
N ARG A 65 -9.07 -2.71 -12.67
CA ARG A 65 -8.83 -4.16 -12.71
C ARG A 65 -8.46 -4.75 -11.36
N LEU A 66 -7.64 -4.05 -10.57
CA LEU A 66 -7.28 -4.46 -9.21
C LEU A 66 -8.51 -4.47 -8.28
N GLU A 67 -9.37 -3.46 -8.37
CA GLU A 67 -10.55 -3.27 -7.51
C GLU A 67 -11.68 -4.26 -7.79
N VAL A 68 -11.64 -5.00 -8.91
CA VAL A 68 -12.52 -6.16 -9.11
C VAL A 68 -12.25 -7.27 -8.09
N LEU A 69 -11.04 -7.36 -7.53
CA LEU A 69 -10.70 -8.37 -6.53
C LEU A 69 -11.35 -8.06 -5.17
N PRO A 70 -12.18 -8.97 -4.62
CA PRO A 70 -12.72 -8.77 -3.29
C PRO A 70 -11.60 -8.63 -2.25
N GLY A 71 -11.63 -7.53 -1.50
CA GLY A 71 -10.61 -7.20 -0.51
C GLY A 71 -9.51 -6.24 -1.01
N VAL A 72 -9.53 -5.85 -2.29
CA VAL A 72 -8.73 -4.76 -2.84
C VAL A 72 -9.64 -3.57 -3.08
N GLY A 73 -9.48 -2.51 -2.28
CA GLY A 73 -10.25 -1.28 -2.40
C GLY A 73 -9.45 -0.11 -2.98
N PRO A 74 -10.07 1.09 -3.07
CA PRO A 74 -9.43 2.28 -3.64
C PRO A 74 -8.11 2.67 -2.98
N TRP A 75 -7.98 2.45 -1.66
CA TRP A 75 -6.74 2.68 -0.91
C TRP A 75 -5.63 1.74 -1.40
N THR A 76 -5.91 0.43 -1.44
CA THR A 76 -4.92 -0.58 -1.86
C THR A 76 -4.54 -0.44 -3.33
N SER A 77 -5.50 -0.15 -4.21
CA SER A 77 -5.23 0.02 -5.64
C SER A 77 -4.37 1.25 -5.90
N ALA A 78 -4.62 2.38 -5.22
CA ALA A 78 -3.80 3.58 -5.29
C ALA A 78 -2.36 3.29 -4.83
N GLU A 79 -2.17 2.74 -3.63
CA GLU A 79 -0.86 2.36 -3.09
C GLU A 79 -0.09 1.41 -4.01
N THR A 80 -0.81 0.50 -4.68
CA THR A 80 -0.24 -0.43 -5.65
C THR A 80 0.31 0.33 -6.85
N VAL A 81 -0.53 1.08 -7.57
CA VAL A 81 -0.11 1.74 -8.83
C VAL A 81 0.89 2.87 -8.63
N GLN A 82 0.94 3.48 -7.45
CA GLN A 82 2.01 4.42 -7.08
C GLN A 82 3.39 3.77 -7.17
N ARG A 83 3.51 2.49 -6.76
CA ARG A 83 4.78 1.76 -6.72
C ARG A 83 5.05 0.99 -8.00
N SER A 84 4.04 0.33 -8.58
CA SER A 84 4.22 -0.50 -9.78
C SER A 84 4.22 0.31 -11.07
N HIS A 85 3.42 1.38 -11.15
CA HIS A 85 3.25 2.19 -12.37
C HIS A 85 3.85 3.59 -12.26
N GLY A 86 4.29 4.01 -11.07
CA GLY A 86 4.77 5.36 -10.84
C GLY A 86 3.67 6.43 -10.93
N ALA A 87 2.42 6.06 -10.61
CA ALA A 87 1.24 6.91 -10.73
C ALA A 87 1.38 8.19 -9.85
N ALA A 88 1.80 9.28 -10.47
CA ALA A 88 2.22 10.50 -9.78
C ALA A 88 1.07 11.27 -9.10
N ASP A 89 -0.17 10.99 -9.50
CA ASP A 89 -1.35 11.74 -9.08
C ASP A 89 -2.40 10.88 -8.34
N ALA A 90 -2.12 9.59 -8.13
CA ALA A 90 -3.03 8.68 -7.45
C ALA A 90 -2.95 8.87 -5.93
N VAL A 91 -3.67 9.83 -5.35
CA VAL A 91 -3.67 10.07 -3.89
C VAL A 91 -4.36 8.94 -3.13
N THR A 92 -3.75 8.49 -2.04
CA THR A 92 -4.30 7.46 -1.15
C THR A 92 -5.37 8.02 -0.21
N VAL A 93 -6.59 8.16 -0.72
CA VAL A 93 -7.77 8.57 0.08
C VAL A 93 -8.18 7.45 1.05
N GLY A 94 -8.69 7.83 2.22
CA GLY A 94 -9.07 6.89 3.28
C GLY A 94 -7.89 6.40 4.12
N ASP A 95 -6.71 6.98 3.95
CA ASP A 95 -5.57 6.71 4.80
C ASP A 95 -5.74 7.38 6.17
N LEU A 96 -5.44 6.64 7.25
CA LEU A 96 -5.64 7.12 8.62
C LEU A 96 -4.74 8.32 8.98
N HIS A 97 -3.58 8.44 8.35
CA HIS A 97 -2.54 9.38 8.77
C HIS A 97 -2.23 10.42 7.70
N LEU A 98 -2.32 10.06 6.43
CA LEU A 98 -1.95 10.93 5.32
C LEU A 98 -2.65 12.30 5.38
N PRO A 99 -3.97 12.40 5.59
CA PRO A 99 -4.66 13.69 5.63
C PRO A 99 -4.14 14.60 6.72
N GLY A 100 -4.03 14.10 7.95
CA GLY A 100 -3.54 14.89 9.08
C GLY A 100 -2.06 15.29 8.95
N ILE A 101 -1.23 14.50 8.27
CA ILE A 101 0.16 14.87 7.98
C ILE A 101 0.22 15.96 6.91
N VAL A 102 -0.50 15.80 5.79
CA VAL A 102 -0.55 16.80 4.71
C VAL A 102 -1.15 18.12 5.20
N GLY A 103 -2.27 18.03 5.92
CA GLY A 103 -2.94 19.17 6.55
C GLY A 103 -2.02 19.95 7.47
N PHE A 104 -1.27 19.25 8.33
CA PHE A 104 -0.32 19.91 9.23
C PHE A 104 0.85 20.56 8.48
N ALA A 105 1.41 19.86 7.49
CA ALA A 105 2.58 20.33 6.78
C ALA A 105 2.28 21.54 5.88
N LEU A 106 1.14 21.54 5.19
CA LEU A 106 0.76 22.56 4.21
C LEU A 106 -0.18 23.63 4.76
N GLY A 107 -1.05 23.29 5.72
CA GLY A 107 -2.08 24.17 6.28
C GLY A 107 -1.97 24.44 7.78
N GLY A 108 -1.06 23.78 8.50
CA GLY A 108 -0.98 23.85 9.96
C GLY A 108 -2.11 23.10 10.69
N ASP A 109 -3.00 22.41 9.96
CA ASP A 109 -4.13 21.69 10.53
C ASP A 109 -3.86 20.18 10.60
N ARG A 110 -3.64 19.68 11.81
CA ARG A 110 -3.42 18.26 12.06
C ARG A 110 -4.69 17.40 12.04
N TYR A 111 -5.87 18.00 11.93
CA TYR A 111 -7.17 17.33 11.92
C TYR A 111 -7.81 17.29 10.53
N ALA A 112 -7.08 17.73 9.50
CA ALA A 112 -7.51 17.66 8.11
C ALA A 112 -8.01 16.25 7.76
N ASP A 113 -9.13 16.20 7.06
CA ASP A 113 -9.70 15.00 6.48
C ASP A 113 -9.27 14.85 5.01
N ASP A 114 -9.78 13.81 4.33
CA ASP A 114 -9.47 13.58 2.92
C ASP A 114 -9.86 14.75 2.01
N ALA A 115 -10.97 15.44 2.30
CA ALA A 115 -11.43 16.56 1.49
C ALA A 115 -10.47 17.76 1.61
N GLU A 116 -10.07 18.09 2.83
CA GLU A 116 -9.10 19.14 3.09
C GLU A 116 -7.71 18.79 2.53
N MET A 117 -7.28 17.53 2.67
CA MET A 117 -6.05 17.04 2.06
C MET A 117 -6.07 17.23 0.55
N LEU A 118 -7.15 16.83 -0.14
CA LEU A 118 -7.28 16.98 -1.58
C LEU A 118 -7.29 18.45 -2.00
N ARG A 119 -7.97 19.31 -1.25
CA ARG A 119 -7.96 20.77 -1.48
C ARG A 119 -6.56 21.37 -1.36
N LEU A 120 -5.79 20.98 -0.34
CA LEU A 120 -4.42 21.42 -0.13
C LEU A 120 -3.46 20.90 -1.21
N LEU A 121 -3.74 19.72 -1.76
CA LEU A 121 -2.95 19.13 -2.84
C LEU A 121 -3.32 19.66 -4.24
N GLU A 122 -4.42 20.37 -4.41
CA GLU A 122 -4.89 20.85 -5.71
C GLU A 122 -3.85 21.65 -6.52
N PRO A 123 -3.00 22.52 -5.93
CA PRO A 123 -1.91 23.18 -6.66
C PRO A 123 -0.89 22.23 -7.32
N TYR A 124 -0.88 20.95 -6.91
CA TYR A 124 0.00 19.90 -7.42
C TYR A 124 -0.73 18.92 -8.35
N ALA A 125 -1.86 19.30 -8.95
CA ALA A 125 -2.59 18.46 -9.90
C ALA A 125 -1.67 17.81 -10.95
N GLY A 126 -1.83 16.50 -11.17
CA GLY A 126 -0.93 15.68 -11.98
C GLY A 126 0.31 15.14 -11.22
N GLN A 127 0.56 15.63 -10.01
CA GLN A 127 1.69 15.27 -9.15
C GLN A 127 1.29 15.09 -7.67
N ARG A 128 -0.01 15.00 -7.35
CA ARG A 128 -0.51 15.07 -5.96
C ARG A 128 0.04 13.98 -5.07
N HIS A 129 0.19 12.75 -5.58
CA HIS A 129 0.85 11.67 -4.83
C HIS A 129 2.33 11.98 -4.60
N ARG A 130 3.05 12.51 -5.59
CA ARG A 130 4.46 12.89 -5.40
C ARG A 130 4.61 14.00 -4.37
N ALA A 131 3.74 15.01 -4.39
CA ALA A 131 3.73 16.06 -3.37
C ALA A 131 3.47 15.48 -1.98
N ALA A 132 2.44 14.64 -1.82
CA ALA A 132 2.16 13.96 -0.56
C ALA A 132 3.35 13.09 -0.09
N ARG A 133 4.01 12.37 -1.00
CA ARG A 133 5.19 11.57 -0.69
C ARG A 133 6.38 12.41 -0.24
N LEU A 134 6.62 13.57 -0.86
CA LEU A 134 7.66 14.51 -0.45
C LEU A 134 7.36 15.12 0.92
N VAL A 135 6.09 15.43 1.22
CA VAL A 135 5.68 15.85 2.57
C VAL A 135 6.01 14.78 3.60
N LEU A 136 5.66 13.51 3.35
CA LEU A 136 6.00 12.40 4.24
C LEU A 136 7.52 12.26 4.47
N LEU A 137 8.33 12.49 3.43
CA LEU A 137 9.79 12.43 3.51
C LEU A 137 10.42 13.66 4.19
N SER A 138 9.73 14.79 4.26
CA SER A 138 10.24 16.02 4.87
C SER A 138 10.41 15.93 6.40
N GLY A 139 9.73 14.97 7.04
CA GLY A 139 9.68 14.87 8.50
C GLY A 139 8.82 15.94 9.19
N ARG A 140 8.20 16.86 8.45
CA ARG A 140 7.25 17.84 8.99
C ARG A 140 5.92 17.17 9.29
N VAL A 141 5.83 16.55 10.46
CA VAL A 141 4.66 15.82 10.95
C VAL A 141 4.12 16.44 12.25
N PRO A 142 2.82 16.30 12.55
CA PRO A 142 2.27 16.82 13.79
C PRO A 142 2.86 16.09 15.01
N GLU A 143 2.98 16.80 16.14
CA GLU A 143 3.50 16.22 17.39
C GLU A 143 2.70 15.01 17.85
N ARG A 144 3.40 14.01 18.43
CA ARG A 144 2.77 12.80 18.93
C ARG A 144 1.85 13.11 20.11
N ARG A 145 0.63 12.56 20.09
CA ARG A 145 -0.36 12.71 21.18
C ARG A 145 -0.22 11.66 22.28
N ALA A 146 0.35 10.51 21.97
CA ALA A 146 0.43 9.38 22.89
C ALA A 146 1.70 8.53 22.67
N PRO A 147 2.14 7.78 23.70
CA PRO A 147 3.14 6.72 23.57
C PRO A 147 2.79 5.73 22.44
N ARG A 148 3.80 5.03 21.90
CA ARG A 148 3.56 4.03 20.85
C ARG A 148 2.74 2.90 21.46
N MET A 149 1.72 2.42 20.74
CA MET A 149 1.01 1.22 21.16
C MET A 149 2.04 0.08 21.29
N ALA A 150 2.02 -0.62 22.43
CA ALA A 150 2.86 -1.79 22.63
C ALA A 150 2.49 -2.88 21.59
N PRO A 151 3.46 -3.66 21.08
CA PRO A 151 3.19 -4.79 20.21
C PRO A 151 2.17 -5.73 20.86
N ARG A 152 1.20 -6.22 20.08
CA ARG A 152 0.29 -7.27 20.53
C ARG A 152 0.91 -8.61 20.16
N GLY A 153 1.23 -9.43 21.15
CA GLY A 153 1.72 -10.79 20.95
C GLY A 153 0.60 -11.72 20.50
N ILE A 154 0.85 -12.51 19.46
CA ILE A 154 -0.11 -13.47 18.92
C ILE A 154 -0.24 -14.68 19.87
N GLU A 155 0.80 -14.95 20.67
CA GLU A 155 0.80 -15.97 21.73
C GLU A 155 -0.17 -15.71 22.90
N ARG A 156 -0.82 -14.54 22.90
CA ARG A 156 -1.79 -14.13 23.94
C ARG A 156 -3.22 -13.99 23.40
N LEU A 157 -3.48 -14.45 22.18
CA LEU A 157 -4.81 -14.57 21.55
C LEU A 157 -5.19 -16.04 21.43
#